data_AF-A0A0F9LZX7-F1
#
_entry.id   AF-A0A0F9LZX7-F1
#
_cell.length_a   1.000
_cell.length_b   1.000
_cell.length_c   1.000
_cell.angle_alpha   90.00
_cell.angle_beta   90.00
_cell.angle_gamma   90.00
#
_symmetry.space_group_name_H-M   'P 1'
#
loop_
_entity.id
_entity.type
_entity.pdbx_description
1 polymer ?
#
loop_
_entity_poly.entity_id
_entity_poly.type
_entity_poly.pdbx_seq_one_letter_code
_entity_poly.pdbx_strand_id
1 'polypeptide(L)' 'MFKGLATITAWILFIGGCLGLISRAIVWFTVTGFTGTGSAMEQLSMQFVFIAIWFVAAVVVMTLRQKME' A
#
# COMPACT_ATOMS: atom_id res chain seq x y z
N MET A 1 17.67 -15.85 11.30
CA MET A 1 16.54 -15.04 11.81
C MET A 1 16.17 -13.88 10.88
N PHE A 2 17.12 -13.06 10.41
CA PHE A 2 16.85 -11.90 9.54
C PHE A 2 16.08 -12.19 8.25
N LYS A 3 16.34 -13.32 7.57
CA LYS A 3 15.61 -13.71 6.33
C LYS A 3 14.11 -13.96 6.56
N GLY A 4 13.77 -14.60 7.68
CA GLY A 4 12.38 -14.87 8.06
C GLY A 4 11.63 -13.59 8.40
N LEU A 5 12.26 -12.72 9.19
CA LEU A 5 11.72 -11.40 9.53
C LEU A 5 11.51 -10.52 8.29
N ALA A 6 12.48 -10.43 7.38
CA ALA A 6 12.34 -9.66 6.14
C ALA A 6 11.19 -10.19 5.26
N THR A 7 11.01 -11.51 5.20
CA THR A 7 9.89 -12.12 4.46
C THR A 7 8.56 -11.75 5.08
N ILE A 8 8.41 -11.87 6.40
CA ILE A 8 7.19 -11.51 7.12
C ILE A 8 6.89 -10.02 6.95
N THR A 9 7.87 -9.14 7.08
CA THR A 9 7.72 -7.70 6.88
C THR A 9 7.27 -7.37 5.46
N ALA A 10 7.87 -7.98 4.43
CA ALA A 10 7.45 -7.78 3.06
C ALA A 10 5.99 -8.22 2.81
N TRP A 11 5.58 -9.36 3.39
CA TRP A 11 4.20 -9.84 3.30
C TRP A 11 3.22 -8.92 4.02
N ILE A 12 3.57 -8.39 5.19
CA ILE A 12 2.73 -7.42 5.91
C ILE A 12 2.56 -6.14 5.10
N LEU A 13 3.64 -5.61 4.53
CA LEU A 13 3.60 -4.41 3.68
C LEU A 13 2.75 -4.65 2.41
N PHE A 14 2.89 -5.83 1.79
CA PHE A 14 2.15 -6.19 0.59
C PHE A 14 0.65 -6.38 0.87
N ILE A 15 0.30 -7.20 1.88
CA ILE A 15 -1.09 -7.46 2.26
C ILE A 15 -1.75 -6.17 2.78
N GLY A 16 -1.03 -5.40 3.59
CA GLY A 16 -1.49 -4.10 4.08
C GLY A 16 -1.74 -3.11 2.94
N GLY A 17 -0.87 -3.08 1.93
CA GLY A 17 -1.04 -2.28 0.72
C GLY A 17 -2.29 -2.69 -0.07
N CYS A 18 -2.49 -4.00 -0.28
CA CYS A 18 -3.67 -4.54 -0.98
C CYS A 18 -4.99 -4.21 -0.24
N LEU A 19 -5.04 -4.45 1.07
CA LEU A 19 -6.22 -4.11 1.88
C LEU A 19 -6.49 -2.60 1.91
N GLY A 20 -5.43 -1.79 1.98
CA GLY A 20 -5.50 -0.34 1.86
C GLY A 20 -6.15 0.07 0.53
N LEU A 21 -5.70 -0.50 -0.58
CA LEU A 21 -6.22 -0.24 -1.93
C LEU A 21 -7.70 -0.58 -2.04
N ILE A 22 -8.10 -1.76 -1.56
CA ILE A 22 -9.51 -2.20 -1.57
C ILE A 22 -10.37 -1.25 -0.72
N SER A 23 -9.94 -0.93 0.51
CA SER A 23 -10.71 -0.04 1.39
C SER A 23 -10.90 1.35 0.78
N ARG A 24 -9.87 1.91 0.12
CA ARG A 24 -9.92 3.24 -0.49
C ARG A 24 -10.68 3.26 -1.79
N ALA A 25 -10.63 2.18 -2.57
CA ALA A 25 -11.53 1.99 -3.69
C ALA A 25 -12.99 1.98 -3.22
N ILE A 26 -13.34 1.22 -2.17
CA ILE A 26 -14.70 1.21 -1.62
C ILE A 26 -15.13 2.61 -1.17
N VAL A 27 -14.29 3.31 -0.41
CA VAL A 27 -14.58 4.68 0.06
C VAL A 27 -14.74 5.65 -1.11
N TRP A 28 -13.92 5.54 -2.15
CA TRP A 28 -14.05 6.34 -3.36
C TRP A 28 -15.41 6.13 -4.03
N PHE A 29 -15.83 4.87 -4.18
CA PHE A 29 -17.14 4.51 -4.74
C PHE A 29 -18.30 5.01 -3.87
N THR A 30 -18.26 4.78 -2.56
CA THR A 30 -19.39 5.04 -1.66
C THR A 30 -19.54 6.49 -1.26
N VAL A 31 -18.44 7.22 -1.06
CA VAL A 31 -18.47 8.61 -0.57
C VAL A 31 -18.53 9.60 -1.71
N THR A 32 -17.85 9.32 -2.82
CA THR A 32 -17.67 10.32 -3.88
C THR A 32 -18.39 9.99 -5.18
N GLY A 33 -18.95 8.78 -5.32
CA GLY A 33 -19.74 8.38 -6.48
C GLY A 33 -18.99 8.51 -7.81
N PHE A 34 -17.65 8.34 -7.80
CA PHE A 34 -16.71 8.61 -8.91
C PHE A 34 -16.54 10.08 -9.32
N THR A 35 -17.35 11.00 -8.80
CA THR A 35 -17.37 12.41 -9.22
C THR A 35 -16.94 13.37 -8.12
N GLY A 36 -16.31 12.87 -7.05
CA GLY A 36 -15.80 13.72 -5.99
C GLY A 36 -14.88 14.80 -6.53
N THR A 37 -15.08 16.04 -6.10
CA THR A 37 -14.21 17.17 -6.44
C THR A 37 -13.81 17.90 -5.16
N GLY A 38 -12.65 18.55 -5.16
CA GLY A 38 -12.15 19.31 -4.00
C GLY A 38 -11.40 18.45 -2.98
N SER A 39 -11.42 18.87 -1.70
CA SER A 39 -10.57 18.34 -0.63
C SER A 39 -10.72 16.83 -0.37
N ALA A 40 -11.88 16.24 -0.66
CA ALA A 40 -12.10 14.80 -0.54
C ALA A 40 -11.27 13.97 -1.55
N MET A 41 -11.07 14.48 -2.77
CA MET A 41 -10.20 13.83 -3.76
C MET A 41 -8.72 13.99 -3.42
N GLU A 42 -8.31 15.15 -2.90
CA GLU A 42 -6.92 15.40 -2.47
C GLU A 42 -6.52 14.47 -1.32
N GLN A 43 -7.44 14.20 -0.39
CA GLN A 43 -7.17 13.29 0.71
C GLN A 43 -7.11 11.82 0.26
N LEU A 44 -7.99 11.41 -0.67
CA LEU A 44 -7.95 10.09 -1.29
C LEU A 44 -6.67 9.88 -2.11
N SER A 45 -6.24 10.88 -2.89
CA SER A 45 -5.04 10.78 -3.71
C SER A 45 -3.78 10.64 -2.87
N MET A 46 -3.65 11.40 -1.77
CA MET A 46 -2.55 11.22 -0.81
C MET A 46 -2.53 9.82 -0.22
N GLN A 47 -3.70 9.25 0.10
CA GLN A 47 -3.78 7.89 0.64
C GLN A 47 -3.35 6.83 -0.39
N PHE A 48 -3.69 7.00 -1.68
CA PHE A 48 -3.17 6.14 -2.74
C PHE A 48 -1.65 6.24 -2.89
N VAL A 49 -1.06 7.42 -2.72
CA VAL A 49 0.41 7.59 -2.71
C VAL A 49 1.05 6.83 -1.56
N PHE A 50 0.48 6.90 -0.33
CA PHE A 50 0.99 6.12 0.80
C PHE A 50 0.92 4.61 0.55
N ILE A 51 -0.16 4.13 -0.05
CA ILE A 51 -0.31 2.73 -0.43
C ILE A 51 0.75 2.34 -1.47
N ALA A 52 1.01 3.18 -2.48
CA ALA A 52 2.07 2.93 -3.46
C ALA A 52 3.46 2.83 -2.82
N ILE A 53 3.76 3.69 -1.84
CA ILE A 53 5.01 3.62 -1.06
C ILE A 53 5.14 2.29 -0.34
N TRP A 54 4.05 1.73 0.20
CA TRP A 54 4.08 0.43 0.87
C TRP A 54 4.42 -0.73 -0.09
N PHE A 55 3.93 -0.68 -1.33
CA PHE A 55 4.31 -1.65 -2.35
C PHE A 55 5.79 -1.54 -2.72
N VAL A 56 6.30 -0.31 -2.92
CA VAL A 56 7.72 -0.09 -3.18
C VAL A 56 8.57 -0.59 -2.02
N ALA A 57 8.17 -0.31 -0.77
CA ALA A 57 8.85 -0.81 0.42
C ALA A 57 8.83 -2.35 0.50
N ALA A 58 7.71 -3.00 0.19
CA ALA A 58 7.62 -4.47 0.15
C ALA A 58 8.60 -5.07 -0.88
N VAL A 59 8.67 -4.48 -2.08
CA VAL A 59 9.62 -4.88 -3.13
C VAL A 59 11.05 -4.69 -2.67
N VAL A 60 11.40 -3.52 -2.09
CA VAL A 60 12.74 -3.24 -1.58
C VAL A 60 13.14 -4.25 -0.50
N VAL A 61 12.25 -4.58 0.44
CA VAL A 61 12.53 -5.58 1.48
C VAL A 61 12.75 -6.96 0.88
N MET A 62 11.98 -7.37 -0.13
CA MET A 62 12.19 -8.63 -0.86
C MET A 62 13.53 -8.65 -1.62
N THR A 63 13.88 -7.55 -2.29
CA THR A 63 15.16 -7.44 -3.00
C THR A 63 16.35 -7.46 -2.03
N LEU A 64 16.26 -6.77 -0.89
CA LEU A 64 17.29 -6.81 0.15
C LEU A 64 17.43 -8.22 0.74
N ARG A 65 16.31 -8.93 0.94
CA ARG A 65 16.36 -10.35 1.35
C ARG A 65 17.13 -11.20 0.34
N GLN A 66 16.83 -11.08 -0.95
CA GLN A 66 17.51 -11.84 -2.02
C GLN A 66 19.00 -11.53 -2.09
N LYS A 67 19.41 -10.29 -1.83
CA LYS A 67 20.84 -9.88 -1.79
C LYS A 67 21.58 -10.31 -0.53
N MET A 68 20.86 -10.77 0.50
CA MET A 68 21.44 -11.37 1.72
C MET A 68 21.53 -12.90 1.63
N GLU A 69 21.25 -13.47 0.46
CA GLU A 69 21.57 -14.87 0.11
C GLU A 69 23.02 -15.00 -0.33
#